data_AF-A0A6P2AD38-F1
#
_entry.id   AF-A0A6P2AD38-F1
#
_cell.length_a   1.000
_cell.length_b   1.000
_cell.length_c   1.000
_cell.angle_alpha   90.00
_cell.angle_beta   90.00
_cell.angle_gamma   90.00
#
_symmetry.space_group_name_H-M   'P 1'
#
loop_
_entity.id
_entity.type
_entity.pdbx_description
1 polymer ?
#
loop_
_entity_poly.entity_id
_entity_poly.type
_entity_poly.pdbx_seq_one_letter_code
_entity_poly.pdbx_strand_id
1 'polypeptide(L)' 'MSRRYWREFLRYLVIISIPLSTIIYLLRGIGILSGMSGGVILLLFLLASVSTITYGLEKTR' A
#
# COMPACT_ATOMS: atom_id res chain seq x y z
N MET A 1 -11.17 -17.21 11.23
CA MET A 1 -10.31 -15.99 11.32
C MET A 1 -10.98 -15.01 12.28
N SER A 2 -10.38 -14.69 13.44
CA SER A 2 -11.00 -13.78 14.41
C SER A 2 -10.90 -12.33 13.93
N ARG A 3 -12.00 -11.54 14.02
CA ARG A 3 -12.10 -10.15 13.53
C ARG A 3 -10.98 -9.23 14.01
N ARG A 4 -10.34 -9.58 15.13
CA ARG A 4 -9.20 -8.85 15.69
C ARG A 4 -7.94 -8.95 14.82
N TYR A 5 -7.66 -10.13 14.27
CA TYR A 5 -6.52 -10.34 13.36
C TYR A 5 -6.69 -9.59 12.04
N TRP A 6 -7.93 -9.47 11.58
CA TRP A 6 -8.25 -8.77 10.34
C TRP A 6 -7.97 -7.25 10.43
N ARG A 7 -8.36 -6.61 11.55
CA ARG A 7 -8.02 -5.20 11.82
C ARG A 7 -6.52 -4.95 11.86
N GLU A 8 -5.78 -5.76 12.62
CA GLU A 8 -4.33 -5.59 12.74
C GLU A 8 -3.65 -5.80 11.38
N PHE A 9 -4.09 -6.81 10.61
CA PHE A 9 -3.58 -7.07 9.27
C PHE A 9 -3.80 -5.88 8.32
N LEU A 10 -5.02 -5.31 8.27
CA LEU A 10 -5.31 -4.12 7.46
C LEU A 10 -4.50 -2.90 7.90
N ARG A 11 -4.33 -2.73 9.22
CA ARG A 11 -3.55 -1.62 9.79
C ARG A 11 -2.08 -1.71 9.36
N TYR A 12 -1.47 -2.89 9.46
CA TYR A 12 -0.11 -3.12 8.99
C TYR A 12 0.00 -2.94 7.47
N LEU A 13 -0.97 -3.42 6.71
CA LEU A 13 -1.01 -3.24 5.25
C LEU A 13 -0.99 -1.75 4.86
N VAL A 14 -1.79 -0.91 5.51
CA VAL A 14 -1.81 0.54 5.22
C VAL A 14 -0.50 1.21 5.63
N ILE A 15 -0.01 0.93 6.85
CA ILE A 15 1.22 1.54 7.38
C ILE A 15 2.44 1.17 6.55
N ILE A 16 2.48 -0.03 5.96
CA ILE A 16 3.61 -0.49 5.16
C ILE A 16 3.45 -0.07 3.70
N SER A 17 2.26 -0.24 3.10
CA SER A 17 2.06 -0.01 1.66
C SER A 17 2.30 1.44 1.23
N ILE A 18 1.91 2.42 2.06
CA ILE A 18 2.08 3.85 1.74
C ILE A 18 3.56 4.23 1.66
N PRO A 19 4.39 4.07 2.71
CA PRO A 19 5.80 4.43 2.64
C PRO A 19 6.56 3.57 1.63
N LEU A 20 6.21 2.29 1.48
CA LEU A 20 6.84 1.42 0.48
C LEU A 20 6.58 1.94 -0.94
N SER A 21 5.34 2.35 -1.25
CA SER A 21 4.99 2.94 -2.54
C SER A 21 5.74 4.25 -2.79
N THR A 22 5.85 5.11 -1.76
CA THR A 22 6.61 6.36 -1.84
C THR A 22 8.10 6.11 -2.09
N ILE A 23 8.71 5.16 -1.38
CA ILE A 23 10.12 4.80 -1.54
C ILE A 23 10.39 4.26 -2.94
N ILE A 24 9.55 3.34 -3.44
CA ILE A 24 9.67 2.76 -4.79
C ILE A 24 9.52 3.84 -5.87
N TYR A 25 8.59 4.78 -5.69
CA TYR A 25 8.42 5.90 -6.61
C TYR A 25 9.66 6.81 -6.64
N LEU A 26 10.20 7.17 -5.48
CA LEU A 26 11.42 7.98 -5.38
C LEU A 26 12.63 7.28 -6.00
N LEU A 27 12.84 6.00 -5.66
CA LEU A 27 13.91 5.17 -6.22
C LEU A 27 13.79 5.03 -7.76
N ARG A 28 12.57 5.02 -8.30
CA ARG A 28 12.35 5.08 -9.75
C ARG A 28 12.67 6.46 -10.33
N GLY A 29 12.29 7.54 -9.65
CA GLY A 29 12.60 8.91 -10.07
C GLY A 29 14.09 9.20 -10.16
N ILE A 30 14.91 8.55 -9.32
CA ILE A 30 16.38 8.63 -9.37
C ILE A 30 17.03 7.58 -10.27
N GLY A 31 16.24 6.81 -11.03
CA GLY A 31 16.74 5.86 -12.04
C GLY A 31 17.20 4.50 -11.52
N ILE A 32 17.23 4.25 -10.21
CA ILE A 32 17.65 2.97 -9.62
C ILE A 32 16.71 1.83 -10.02
N LEU A 33 15.41 2.10 -10.12
CA LEU A 33 14.39 1.15 -10.62
C LEU A 33 13.86 1.52 -12.00
N SER A 34 14.67 2.13 -12.86
CA SER A 34 14.27 2.51 -14.23
C SER A 34 13.81 1.30 -15.07
N GLY A 35 14.32 0.10 -14.81
CA GLY A 35 13.91 -1.15 -15.46
C GLY A 35 12.54 -1.70 -15.03
N MET A 36 11.93 -1.14 -13.97
CA MET A 36 10.57 -1.53 -13.58
C MET A 36 9.52 -0.84 -14.46
N SER A 37 8.67 -1.66 -15.08
CA SER A 37 7.49 -1.16 -15.81
C SER A 37 6.65 -0.27 -14.90
N GLY A 38 6.26 0.90 -15.39
CA GLY A 38 5.47 1.88 -14.63
C GLY A 38 4.15 1.32 -14.10
N GLY A 39 3.65 0.24 -14.70
CA GLY A 39 2.47 -0.49 -14.22
C GLY A 39 2.60 -1.04 -12.80
N VAL A 40 3.81 -1.37 -12.33
CA VAL A 40 3.99 -1.90 -10.97
C VAL A 40 3.71 -0.84 -9.91
N ILE A 41 4.04 0.42 -10.18
CA ILE A 41 3.71 1.54 -9.28
C ILE A 41 2.20 1.75 -9.23
N LEU A 42 1.51 1.64 -10.38
CA LEU A 42 0.05 1.74 -10.40
C LEU A 42 -0.59 0.63 -9.57
N LEU A 43 -0.08 -0.60 -9.62
CA LEU A 43 -0.56 -1.71 -8.79
C LEU A 43 -0.32 -1.46 -7.29
N LEU A 44 0.85 -0.97 -6.92
CA LEU A 44 1.17 -0.58 -5.53
C LEU A 44 0.25 0.53 -5.03
N PHE A 45 -0.01 1.52 -5.88
CA PHE A 45 -0.91 2.63 -5.56
C PHE A 45 -2.36 2.17 -5.41
N LEU A 46 -2.80 1.23 -6.26
CA LEU A 46 -4.12 0.61 -6.18
C LEU A 46 -4.27 -0.19 -4.88
N LEU A 47 -3.25 -0.98 -4.52
CA LEU A 47 -3.22 -1.78 -3.29
C LEU A 47 -3.27 -0.89 -2.05
N ALA A 48 -2.48 0.20 -2.04
CA ALA A 48 -2.50 1.19 -0.97
C ALA A 48 -3.88 1.86 -0.84
N SER A 49 -4.49 2.23 -1.96
CA SER A 49 -5.82 2.86 -2.00
C SER A 49 -6.91 1.93 -1.46
N VAL A 50 -6.98 0.69 -1.95
CA VAL A 50 -7.95 -0.32 -1.51
C VAL A 50 -7.77 -0.64 -0.02
N SER A 51 -6.53 -0.81 0.43
CA SER A 51 -6.22 -1.08 1.84
C SER A 51 -6.63 0.09 2.74
N THR A 52 -6.39 1.32 2.31
CA THR A 52 -6.75 2.54 3.05
C THR A 52 -8.26 2.71 3.15
N ILE A 53 -8.99 2.50 2.06
CA ILE A 53 -10.47 2.56 2.05
C ILE A 53 -11.05 1.47 2.96
N THR A 54 -10.56 0.23 2.84
CA THR A 54 -11.05 -0.90 3.64
C THR A 54 -10.79 -0.66 5.13
N TYR A 55 -9.59 -0.21 5.48
CA TYR A 55 -9.25 0.15 6.87
C TYR A 55 -10.10 1.32 7.40
N GLY A 56 -10.34 2.35 6.57
CA GLY A 56 -11.21 3.46 6.92
C GLY A 56 -12.63 3.01 7.22
N LEU A 57 -13.23 2.22 6.33
CA LEU A 57 -14.56 1.65 6.51
C LEU A 57 -14.67 0.77 7.76
N GLU A 58 -13.64 -0.02 8.05
CA GLU A 58 -13.60 -0.89 9.24
C GLU A 58 -13.41 -0.10 10.54
N LYS A 59 -12.77 1.07 10.48
CA LYS A 59 -12.63 1.95 11.64
C LYS A 59 -13.91 2.76 11.92
N THR A 60 -14.73 3.01 10.90
CA THR A 60 -16.01 3.72 11.02
C THR A 60 -17.16 2.82 11.48
N ARG A 61 -17.02 1.49 11.38
CA ARG A 61 -18.04 0.50 11.76
C ARG A 61 -17.83 -0.06 13.17
#